data_AF-A0A261ATQ9-F1
#
_entry.id   AF-A0A261ATQ9-F1
#
_cell.length_a   1.000
_cell.length_b   1.000
_cell.length_c   1.000
_cell.angle_alpha   90.00
_cell.angle_beta   90.00
_cell.angle_gamma   90.00
#
_symmetry.space_group_name_H-M   'P 1'
#
loop_
_entity.id
_entity.type
_entity.pdbx_description
1 polymer ?
#
loop_
_entity_poly.entity_id
_entity_poly.type
_entity_poly.pdbx_seq_one_letter_code
_entity_poly.pdbx_strand_id
1 'polypeptide(L)'
;MKTVGKTRNIGTLRKRRRRRSDSNQNKSNDDSMFVGVFYGLAAVCGLLYFYTRSATETNDDPQFKSFQRTYLIVYMMAVAGDWLQGPHVYALYESYGMSKHQIEILFIAGFGSSLIFGTFIGSIADKFGRRNNCLMYAILYGGACITKHFGNMPVLMIGRFLGGVATSILYSAFESWLIFEHNTVALANSLIAIISGVAAQFVAERFGFV
;
A
#
# COMPACT_ATOMS: atom_id res chain seq x y z
N MET A 1 -34.28 -57.34 28.19
CA MET A 1 -34.17 -56.60 26.91
C MET A 1 -33.96 -55.13 27.26
N LYS A 2 -32.89 -54.47 26.75
CA LYS A 2 -32.46 -53.05 26.95
C LYS A 2 -31.18 -52.83 27.78
N THR A 3 -30.01 -53.12 27.21
CA THR A 3 -28.73 -52.56 27.72
C THR A 3 -27.64 -52.35 26.64
N VAL A 4 -28.01 -52.25 25.36
CA VAL A 4 -27.01 -52.13 24.25
C VAL A 4 -26.92 -50.70 23.67
N GLY A 5 -27.78 -49.76 24.08
CA GLY A 5 -27.82 -48.39 23.51
C GLY A 5 -26.86 -47.36 24.13
N LYS A 6 -26.34 -47.57 25.35
CA LYS A 6 -25.64 -46.52 26.12
C LYS A 6 -24.13 -46.42 25.81
N THR A 7 -23.49 -47.53 25.45
CA THR A 7 -22.03 -47.63 25.24
C THR A 7 -21.58 -47.08 23.88
N ARG A 8 -22.40 -47.20 22.83
CA ARG A 8 -22.10 -46.61 21.50
C ARG A 8 -22.00 -45.09 21.53
N ASN A 9 -22.72 -44.43 22.43
CA ASN A 9 -22.78 -42.98 22.52
C ASN A 9 -21.54 -42.38 23.21
N ILE A 10 -20.91 -43.12 24.13
CA ILE A 10 -19.72 -42.66 24.88
C ILE A 10 -18.47 -42.64 23.98
N GLY A 11 -18.31 -43.64 23.11
CA GLY A 11 -17.18 -43.70 22.18
C GLY A 11 -17.20 -42.57 21.13
N THR A 12 -18.37 -42.25 20.58
CA THR A 12 -18.57 -41.12 19.65
C THR A 12 -18.40 -39.76 20.33
N LEU A 13 -18.88 -39.60 21.57
CA LEU A 13 -18.65 -38.40 22.38
C LEU A 13 -17.16 -38.17 22.68
N ARG A 14 -16.43 -39.23 23.03
CA ARG A 14 -14.98 -39.16 23.30
C ARG A 14 -14.17 -38.84 22.03
N LYS A 15 -14.57 -39.39 20.87
CA LYS A 15 -13.96 -39.07 19.56
C LYS A 15 -14.24 -37.64 19.11
N ARG A 16 -15.45 -37.11 19.37
CA ARG A 16 -15.79 -35.68 19.16
C ARG A 16 -14.99 -34.76 20.10
N ARG A 17 -14.81 -35.14 21.37
CA ARG A 17 -14.02 -34.37 22.34
C ARG A 17 -12.54 -34.28 21.94
N ARG A 18 -11.93 -35.39 21.50
CA ARG A 18 -10.56 -35.38 20.97
C ARG A 18 -10.44 -34.48 19.73
N ARG A 19 -11.30 -34.65 18.72
CA ARG A 19 -11.29 -33.76 17.53
C ARG A 19 -11.45 -32.29 17.86
N ARG A 20 -12.28 -31.95 18.86
CA ARG A 20 -12.48 -30.57 19.32
C ARG A 20 -11.25 -30.03 20.09
N SER A 21 -10.56 -30.91 20.84
CA SER A 21 -9.29 -30.59 21.49
C SER A 21 -8.20 -30.36 20.46
N ASP A 22 -8.08 -31.25 19.47
CA ASP A 22 -7.10 -31.16 18.38
C ASP A 22 -7.35 -29.90 17.53
N SER A 23 -8.61 -29.57 17.22
CA SER A 23 -8.96 -28.34 16.50
C SER A 23 -8.67 -27.06 17.28
N ASN A 24 -8.90 -27.06 18.60
CA ASN A 24 -8.60 -25.92 19.46
C ASN A 24 -7.08 -25.73 19.61
N GLN A 25 -6.33 -26.83 19.72
CA GLN A 25 -4.87 -26.81 19.78
C GLN A 25 -4.25 -26.30 18.47
N ASN A 26 -4.77 -26.74 17.33
CA ASN A 26 -4.30 -26.26 16.03
C ASN A 26 -4.56 -24.75 15.87
N LYS A 27 -5.76 -24.31 16.25
CA LYS A 27 -6.13 -22.89 16.18
C LYS A 27 -5.26 -22.02 17.10
N SER A 28 -4.96 -22.45 18.33
CA SER A 28 -4.06 -21.70 19.21
C SER A 28 -2.63 -21.64 18.68
N ASN A 29 -2.16 -22.72 18.05
CA ASN A 29 -0.84 -22.75 17.43
C ASN A 29 -0.77 -21.77 16.25
N ASP A 30 -1.80 -21.76 15.38
CA ASP A 30 -1.89 -20.83 14.26
C ASP A 30 -1.86 -19.37 14.75
N ASP A 31 -2.68 -19.02 15.74
CA ASP A 31 -2.73 -17.68 16.34
C ASP A 31 -1.37 -17.27 16.91
N SER A 32 -0.68 -18.18 17.62
CA SER A 32 0.64 -17.92 18.20
C SER A 32 1.74 -17.73 17.14
N MET A 33 1.64 -18.42 16.00
CA MET A 33 2.57 -18.24 14.88
C MET A 33 2.37 -16.88 14.20
N PHE A 34 1.13 -16.47 13.93
CA PHE A 34 0.85 -15.15 13.35
C PHE A 34 1.35 -14.01 14.23
N VAL A 35 1.09 -14.10 15.55
CA VAL A 35 1.51 -13.09 16.52
C VAL A 35 3.04 -13.04 16.65
N GLY A 36 3.70 -14.21 16.68
CA GLY A 36 5.16 -14.29 16.71
C GLY A 36 5.81 -13.66 15.47
N VAL A 37 5.29 -13.96 14.26
CA VAL A 37 5.77 -13.36 13.00
C VAL A 37 5.55 -11.85 12.98
N PHE A 38 4.39 -11.38 13.43
CA PHE A 38 4.07 -9.96 13.52
C PHE A 38 5.07 -9.20 14.41
N TYR A 39 5.34 -9.69 15.62
CA TYR A 39 6.30 -9.05 16.52
C TYR A 39 7.73 -9.13 15.99
N GLY A 40 8.11 -10.23 15.34
CA GLY A 40 9.41 -10.36 14.66
C GLY A 40 9.60 -9.31 13.57
N LEU A 41 8.61 -9.15 12.68
CA LEU A 41 8.60 -8.13 11.64
C LEU A 41 8.63 -6.71 12.22
N ALA A 42 7.86 -6.45 13.28
CA ALA A 42 7.85 -5.15 13.95
C ALA A 42 9.22 -4.80 14.54
N ALA A 43 9.91 -5.76 15.17
CA ALA A 43 11.24 -5.57 15.70
C ALA A 43 12.27 -5.27 14.59
N VAL A 44 12.22 -6.01 13.48
CA VAL A 44 13.08 -5.78 12.31
C VAL A 44 12.82 -4.40 11.70
N CYS A 45 11.56 -4.01 11.50
CA CYS A 45 11.21 -2.67 11.01
C CYS A 45 11.70 -1.57 11.96
N GLY A 46 11.59 -1.77 13.28
CA GLY A 46 12.10 -0.84 14.27
C GLY A 46 13.62 -0.67 14.19
N LEU A 47 14.36 -1.78 14.10
CA LEU A 47 15.82 -1.76 13.94
C LEU A 47 16.23 -1.05 12.64
N LEU A 48 15.58 -1.37 11.52
CA LEU A 48 15.82 -0.70 10.24
C LEU A 48 15.50 0.79 10.31
N TYR A 49 14.42 1.19 10.98
CA TYR A 49 14.06 2.59 11.17
C TYR A 49 15.15 3.35 11.94
N PHE A 50 15.65 2.80 13.04
CA PHE A 50 16.74 3.43 13.81
C PHE A 50 18.05 3.51 13.01
N TYR A 51 18.37 2.44 12.27
CA TYR A 51 19.55 2.41 11.40
C TYR A 51 19.47 3.47 10.30
N THR A 52 18.35 3.53 9.57
CA THR A 52 18.15 4.49 8.48
C THR A 52 18.08 5.92 9.00
N ARG A 53 17.43 6.16 10.14
CA ARG A 53 17.36 7.49 10.77
C ARG A 53 18.74 8.04 11.15
N SER A 54 19.65 7.17 11.59
CA SER A 54 21.03 7.57 11.92
C SER A 54 21.87 7.88 10.68
N ALA A 55 21.47 7.41 9.50
CA ALA A 55 22.21 7.56 8.25
C ALA A 55 21.67 8.67 7.32
N THR A 56 20.52 9.26 7.63
CA THR A 56 19.85 10.23 6.75
C THR A 56 20.08 11.65 7.23
N GLU A 57 20.71 12.50 6.42
CA GLU A 57 20.82 13.92 6.70
C GLU A 57 19.47 14.64 6.49
N THR A 58 19.12 15.52 7.41
CA THR A 58 17.89 16.33 7.31
C THR A 58 18.10 17.49 6.37
N ASN A 59 17.35 17.51 5.26
CA ASN A 59 17.38 18.64 4.33
C ASN A 59 16.45 19.76 4.84
N ASP A 60 17.03 20.90 5.22
CA ASP A 60 16.32 22.01 5.87
C ASP A 60 15.74 23.05 4.90
N ASP A 61 15.85 22.81 3.59
CA ASP A 61 15.31 23.71 2.58
C ASP A 61 13.78 23.96 2.77
N PRO A 62 13.35 25.23 2.95
CA PRO A 62 11.94 25.59 3.08
C PRO A 62 11.08 25.13 1.89
N GLN A 63 11.61 25.15 0.66
CA GLN A 63 10.88 24.69 -0.53
C GLN A 63 10.63 23.18 -0.47
N PHE A 64 11.67 22.41 -0.12
CA PHE A 64 11.56 20.97 0.06
C PHE A 64 10.55 20.59 1.16
N LYS A 65 10.54 21.27 2.31
CA LYS A 65 9.58 21.01 3.40
C LYS A 65 8.13 21.31 3.00
N SER A 66 7.90 22.39 2.26
CA SER A 66 6.56 22.73 1.74
C SER A 66 6.04 21.66 0.77
N PHE A 67 6.92 21.21 -0.13
CA PHE A 67 6.63 20.11 -1.05
C PHE A 67 6.34 18.81 -0.31
N GLN A 68 7.22 18.41 0.61
CA GLN A 68 7.10 17.19 1.40
C GLN A 68 5.77 17.15 2.16
N ARG A 69 5.36 18.26 2.77
CA ARG A 69 4.07 18.33 3.49
C ARG A 69 2.89 18.14 2.54
N THR A 70 2.94 18.77 1.38
CA THR A 70 1.88 18.65 0.36
C THR A 70 1.79 17.22 -0.16
N TYR A 71 2.94 16.63 -0.52
CA TYR A 71 3.06 15.25 -0.95
C TYR A 71 2.50 14.28 0.10
N LEU A 72 2.96 14.39 1.35
CA LEU A 72 2.54 13.52 2.45
C LEU A 72 1.05 13.61 2.71
N ILE A 73 0.44 14.80 2.68
CA ILE A 73 -1.00 14.94 2.89
C ILE A 73 -1.77 14.18 1.80
N VAL A 74 -1.43 14.39 0.52
CA VAL A 74 -2.13 13.74 -0.59
C VAL A 74 -1.91 12.22 -0.56
N TYR A 75 -0.66 11.78 -0.35
CA TYR A 75 -0.30 10.38 -0.28
C TYR A 75 -0.99 9.67 0.89
N MET A 76 -0.93 10.25 2.09
CA MET A 76 -1.57 9.67 3.28
C MET A 76 -3.09 9.60 3.14
N MET A 77 -3.73 10.60 2.52
CA MET A 77 -5.17 10.53 2.23
C MET A 77 -5.51 9.41 1.23
N ALA A 78 -4.72 9.26 0.18
CA ALA A 78 -4.92 8.22 -0.83
C ALA A 78 -4.74 6.82 -0.23
N VAL A 79 -3.65 6.61 0.51
CA VAL A 79 -3.35 5.37 1.22
C VAL A 79 -4.41 5.08 2.28
N ALA A 80 -4.81 6.07 3.09
CA ALA A 80 -5.88 5.87 4.09
C ALA A 80 -7.19 5.37 3.45
N GLY A 81 -7.55 5.88 2.27
CA GLY A 81 -8.71 5.40 1.51
C GLY A 81 -8.61 3.92 1.11
N ASP A 82 -7.43 3.49 0.65
CA ASP A 82 -7.18 2.11 0.23
C ASP A 82 -7.16 1.13 1.40
N TRP A 83 -6.56 1.55 2.51
CA TRP A 83 -6.51 0.76 3.74
C TRP A 83 -7.89 0.62 4.40
N LEU A 84 -8.72 1.66 4.40
CA LEU A 84 -10.07 1.60 4.94
C LEU A 84 -10.95 0.62 4.14
N GLN A 85 -10.71 0.48 2.84
CA GLN A 85 -11.46 -0.48 2.01
C GLN A 85 -11.16 -1.94 2.35
N GLY A 86 -9.93 -2.28 2.75
CA GLY A 86 -9.51 -3.65 3.04
C GLY A 86 -10.52 -4.48 3.87
N PRO A 87 -10.85 -4.05 5.10
CA PRO A 87 -11.78 -4.79 5.97
C PRO A 87 -13.26 -4.63 5.56
N HIS A 88 -13.66 -3.46 5.07
CA HIS A 88 -15.07 -3.16 4.79
C HIS A 88 -15.59 -3.78 3.49
N VAL A 89 -14.73 -3.92 2.49
CA VAL A 89 -15.17 -4.41 1.17
C VAL A 89 -15.55 -5.90 1.23
N TYR A 90 -14.90 -6.70 2.08
CA TYR A 90 -15.32 -8.09 2.29
C TYR A 90 -16.73 -8.18 2.87
N ALA A 91 -16.99 -7.43 3.95
CA ALA A 91 -18.31 -7.38 4.59
C ALA A 91 -19.40 -6.84 3.64
N LEU A 92 -19.06 -5.88 2.78
CA LEU A 92 -19.97 -5.36 1.77
C LEU A 92 -20.40 -6.46 0.78
N TYR A 93 -19.46 -7.28 0.31
CA TYR A 93 -19.79 -8.34 -0.64
C TYR A 93 -20.60 -9.47 0.00
N GLU A 94 -20.32 -9.78 1.26
CA GLU A 94 -21.13 -10.69 2.05
C GLU A 94 -22.56 -10.15 2.21
N SER A 95 -22.75 -8.84 2.41
CA SER A 95 -24.08 -8.20 2.50
C SER A 95 -24.89 -8.26 1.20
N TYR A 96 -24.21 -8.37 0.05
CA TYR A 96 -24.86 -8.61 -1.26
C TYR A 96 -25.22 -10.08 -1.51
N GLY A 97 -24.95 -10.98 -0.56
CA GLY A 97 -25.25 -12.41 -0.68
C GLY A 97 -24.30 -13.16 -1.62
N MET A 98 -23.12 -12.61 -1.92
CA MET A 98 -22.14 -13.30 -2.76
C MET A 98 -21.51 -14.49 -2.03
N SER A 99 -21.24 -15.55 -2.78
CA SER A 99 -20.49 -16.70 -2.27
C SER A 99 -19.02 -16.31 -1.99
N LYS A 100 -18.39 -17.01 -1.04
CA LYS A 100 -16.96 -16.81 -0.73
C LYS A 100 -16.07 -16.93 -1.98
N HIS A 101 -16.40 -17.88 -2.87
CA HIS A 101 -15.67 -18.07 -4.12
C HIS A 101 -15.75 -16.86 -5.07
N GLN A 102 -16.92 -16.23 -5.19
CA GLN A 102 -17.07 -15.01 -6.00
C GLN A 102 -16.28 -13.84 -5.40
N ILE A 103 -16.28 -13.72 -4.07
CA ILE A 103 -15.50 -12.71 -3.35
C ILE A 103 -14.02 -12.90 -3.63
N GLU A 104 -13.51 -14.12 -3.51
CA GLU A 104 -12.12 -14.47 -3.81
C GLU A 104 -11.73 -14.12 -5.25
N ILE A 105 -12.57 -14.46 -6.25
CA ILE A 105 -12.34 -14.08 -7.64
C ILE A 105 -12.24 -12.56 -7.80
N LEU A 106 -13.08 -11.80 -7.09
CA LEU A 106 -13.05 -10.33 -7.14
C LEU A 106 -11.73 -9.77 -6.56
N PHE A 107 -11.24 -10.37 -5.47
CA PHE A 107 -9.94 -10.01 -4.89
C PHE A 107 -8.79 -10.39 -5.81
N ILE A 108 -8.81 -11.58 -6.41
CA ILE A 108 -7.81 -12.02 -7.39
C ILE A 108 -7.80 -11.09 -8.60
N ALA A 109 -8.96 -10.66 -9.09
CA ALA A 109 -9.05 -9.72 -10.20
C ALA A 109 -8.46 -8.35 -9.85
N GLY A 110 -8.71 -7.85 -8.62
CA GLY A 110 -8.14 -6.59 -8.15
C GLY A 110 -6.62 -6.65 -8.02
N PHE A 111 -6.09 -7.63 -7.29
CA PHE A 111 -4.64 -7.77 -7.12
C PHE A 111 -3.94 -8.17 -8.42
N GLY A 112 -4.53 -9.08 -9.18
CA GLY A 112 -4.00 -9.54 -10.46
C GLY A 112 -3.95 -8.41 -11.50
N SER A 113 -4.99 -7.57 -11.58
CA SER A 113 -4.93 -6.38 -12.43
C SER A 113 -3.83 -5.42 -11.96
N SER A 114 -3.68 -5.16 -10.66
CA SER A 114 -2.59 -4.30 -10.17
C SER A 114 -1.19 -4.82 -10.49
N LEU A 115 -1.01 -6.15 -10.48
CA LEU A 115 0.28 -6.77 -10.80
C LEU A 115 0.62 -6.65 -12.29
N ILE A 116 -0.34 -6.95 -13.16
CA ILE A 116 -0.14 -6.87 -14.61
C ILE A 116 0.02 -5.42 -15.05
N PHE A 117 -0.86 -4.54 -14.57
CA PHE A 117 -0.92 -3.17 -15.02
C PHE A 117 0.11 -2.29 -14.31
N GLY A 118 0.54 -2.62 -13.09
CA GLY A 118 1.57 -1.86 -12.37
C GLY A 118 2.91 -1.79 -13.08
N THR A 119 3.31 -2.85 -13.80
CA THR A 119 4.56 -2.83 -14.58
C THR A 119 4.50 -1.88 -15.78
N PHE A 120 3.33 -1.70 -16.40
CA PHE A 120 3.19 -0.87 -17.61
C PHE A 120 2.74 0.56 -17.29
N ILE A 121 1.79 0.72 -16.38
CA ILE A 121 1.23 2.01 -16.02
C ILE A 121 2.22 2.88 -15.27
N GLY A 122 3.18 2.34 -14.52
CA GLY A 122 4.25 3.15 -13.96
C GLY A 122 4.99 3.95 -15.04
N SER A 123 5.46 3.27 -16.10
CA SER A 123 6.18 3.91 -17.20
C SER A 123 5.30 4.86 -18.03
N ILE A 124 4.01 4.55 -18.21
CA ILE A 124 3.07 5.41 -18.93
C ILE A 124 2.73 6.65 -18.10
N ALA A 125 2.45 6.47 -16.81
CA ALA A 125 2.14 7.55 -15.88
C ALA A 125 3.29 8.56 -15.83
N ASP A 126 4.55 8.10 -15.83
CA ASP A 126 5.71 8.99 -15.86
C ASP A 126 5.73 9.93 -17.08
N LYS A 127 5.15 9.51 -18.23
CA LYS A 127 5.07 10.33 -19.45
C LYS A 127 3.89 11.31 -19.46
N PHE A 128 2.77 10.98 -18.83
CA PHE A 128 1.55 11.79 -18.85
C PHE A 128 1.58 13.01 -17.90
N GLY A 129 2.66 13.16 -17.13
CA GLY A 129 2.89 14.30 -16.25
C GLY A 129 2.33 14.08 -14.84
N ARG A 130 3.12 14.48 -13.84
CA ARG A 130 2.90 14.23 -12.41
C ARG A 130 1.52 14.67 -11.88
N ARG A 131 1.04 15.86 -12.25
CA ARG A 131 -0.29 16.36 -11.84
C ARG A 131 -1.43 15.54 -12.45
N ASN A 132 -1.25 15.07 -13.68
CA ASN A 132 -2.24 14.26 -14.36
C ASN A 132 -2.36 12.87 -13.73
N ASN A 133 -1.26 12.30 -13.22
CA ASN A 133 -1.26 11.00 -12.54
C ASN A 133 -2.11 11.00 -11.27
N CYS A 134 -1.98 12.03 -10.44
CA CYS A 134 -2.82 12.19 -9.25
C CYS A 134 -4.31 12.30 -9.63
N LEU A 135 -4.60 12.99 -10.73
CA LEU A 135 -5.97 13.15 -11.24
C LEU A 135 -6.51 11.82 -11.80
N MET A 136 -5.71 11.08 -12.56
CA MET A 136 -6.05 9.76 -13.08
C MET A 136 -6.32 8.77 -11.96
N TYR A 137 -5.47 8.76 -10.92
CA TYR A 137 -5.73 8.01 -9.69
C TYR A 137 -7.10 8.37 -9.11
N ALA A 138 -7.37 9.66 -8.88
CA ALA A 138 -8.64 10.10 -8.30
C ALA A 138 -9.86 9.70 -9.13
N ILE A 139 -9.79 9.80 -10.47
CA ILE A 139 -10.88 9.43 -11.38
C ILE A 139 -11.10 7.92 -11.37
N LEU A 140 -10.04 7.12 -11.53
CA LEU A 140 -10.13 5.66 -11.57
C LEU A 140 -10.60 5.09 -10.23
N TYR A 141 -10.04 5.61 -9.13
CA TYR A 141 -10.42 5.21 -7.78
C TYR A 141 -11.84 5.65 -7.43
N GLY A 142 -12.23 6.87 -7.83
CA GLY A 142 -13.60 7.35 -7.71
C GLY A 142 -14.59 6.47 -8.47
N GLY A 143 -14.28 6.08 -9.70
CA GLY A 143 -15.07 5.12 -10.49
C GLY A 143 -15.15 3.75 -9.82
N ALA A 144 -14.02 3.26 -9.29
CA ALA A 144 -13.96 2.01 -8.53
C ALA A 144 -14.76 2.06 -7.20
N CYS A 145 -15.02 3.25 -6.65
CA CYS A 145 -15.92 3.44 -5.51
C CYS A 145 -17.39 3.46 -5.93
N ILE A 146 -17.72 4.14 -7.04
CA ILE A 146 -19.10 4.21 -7.57
C ILE A 146 -19.62 2.80 -7.92
N THR A 147 -18.78 1.98 -8.55
CA THR A 147 -19.14 0.60 -8.90
C THR A 147 -19.52 -0.26 -7.69
N LYS A 148 -18.99 0.03 -6.50
CA LYS A 148 -19.35 -0.68 -5.25
C LYS A 148 -20.80 -0.43 -4.82
N HIS A 149 -21.45 0.63 -5.30
CA HIS A 149 -22.85 0.92 -5.00
C HIS A 149 -23.80 -0.07 -5.71
N PHE A 150 -23.35 -0.69 -6.79
CA PHE A 150 -24.12 -1.65 -7.56
C PHE A 150 -23.74 -3.08 -7.16
N GLY A 151 -24.68 -3.84 -6.59
CA GLY A 151 -24.49 -5.24 -6.21
C GLY A 151 -24.39 -6.25 -7.37
N ASN A 152 -24.00 -5.79 -8.58
CA ASN A 152 -23.92 -6.63 -9.78
C ASN A 152 -22.49 -7.13 -10.00
N MET A 153 -22.32 -8.46 -10.06
CA MET A 153 -20.99 -9.11 -10.20
C MET A 153 -20.13 -8.55 -11.36
N PRO A 154 -20.66 -8.29 -12.57
CA PRO A 154 -19.84 -7.72 -13.65
C PRO A 154 -19.39 -6.28 -13.36
N VAL A 155 -20.25 -5.48 -12.73
CA VAL A 155 -19.93 -4.09 -12.35
C VAL A 155 -18.88 -4.05 -11.26
N LEU A 156 -19.00 -4.96 -10.28
CA LEU A 156 -18.04 -5.19 -9.21
C LEU A 156 -16.66 -5.64 -9.75
N MET A 157 -16.64 -6.49 -10.79
CA MET A 157 -15.41 -6.91 -11.46
C MET A 157 -14.71 -5.75 -12.18
N ILE A 158 -15.46 -4.92 -12.91
CA ILE A 158 -14.93 -3.70 -13.53
C ILE A 158 -14.41 -2.75 -12.45
N GLY A 159 -15.14 -2.59 -11.35
CA GLY A 159 -14.72 -1.81 -10.20
C GLY A 159 -13.39 -2.29 -9.61
N ARG A 160 -13.20 -3.60 -9.46
CA ARG A 160 -11.93 -4.17 -8.98
C ARG A 160 -10.79 -4.02 -9.96
N PHE A 161 -11.07 -4.16 -11.25
CA PHE A 161 -10.08 -3.91 -12.29
C PHE A 161 -9.59 -2.45 -12.26
N LEU A 162 -10.52 -1.49 -12.26
CA LEU A 162 -10.20 -0.05 -12.18
C LEU A 162 -9.49 0.29 -10.86
N GLY A 163 -9.92 -0.33 -9.76
CA GLY A 163 -9.28 -0.19 -8.45
C GLY A 163 -7.83 -0.67 -8.46
N GLY A 164 -7.56 -1.86 -9.03
CA GLY A 164 -6.19 -2.38 -9.14
C GLY A 164 -5.28 -1.51 -10.00
N VAL A 165 -5.80 -0.95 -11.10
CA VAL A 165 -5.09 0.03 -11.93
C VAL A 165 -4.80 1.31 -11.13
N ALA A 166 -5.77 1.81 -10.37
CA ALA A 166 -5.57 2.99 -9.53
C ALA A 166 -4.52 2.76 -8.44
N THR A 167 -4.58 1.64 -7.71
CA THR A 167 -3.58 1.26 -6.70
C THR A 167 -2.18 1.16 -7.31
N SER A 168 -2.07 0.69 -8.55
CA SER A 168 -0.80 0.67 -9.27
C SER A 168 -0.22 2.07 -9.48
N ILE A 169 -1.05 3.01 -9.95
CA ILE A 169 -0.65 4.43 -10.10
C ILE A 169 -0.23 5.02 -8.76
N LEU A 170 -0.95 4.69 -7.69
CA LEU A 170 -0.65 5.18 -6.35
C LEU A 170 0.75 4.75 -5.88
N TYR A 171 1.14 3.50 -6.08
CA TYR A 171 2.45 3.03 -5.64
C TYR A 171 3.60 3.36 -6.59
N SER A 172 3.35 3.53 -7.90
CA SER A 172 4.42 3.84 -8.85
C SER A 172 4.57 5.35 -9.10
N ALA A 173 3.49 6.03 -9.50
CA ALA A 173 3.57 7.40 -10.00
C ALA A 173 3.80 8.42 -8.87
N PHE A 174 3.35 8.13 -7.66
CA PHE A 174 3.66 8.97 -6.50
C PHE A 174 5.13 8.82 -6.06
N GLU A 175 5.75 7.65 -6.21
CA GLU A 175 7.18 7.48 -5.95
C GLU A 175 8.00 8.26 -6.99
N SER A 176 7.67 8.12 -8.28
CA SER A 176 8.28 8.91 -9.36
C SER A 176 8.12 10.42 -9.15
N TRP A 177 6.97 10.85 -8.58
CA TRP A 177 6.73 12.24 -8.23
C TRP A 177 7.74 12.74 -7.18
N LEU A 178 7.92 11.99 -6.10
CA LEU A 178 8.85 12.31 -5.01
C LEU A 178 10.29 12.40 -5.51
N ILE A 179 10.74 11.40 -6.28
CA ILE A 179 12.12 11.30 -6.78
C ILE A 179 12.46 12.45 -7.73
N PHE A 180 11.56 12.79 -8.66
CA PHE A 180 11.82 13.85 -9.64
C PHE A 180 11.99 15.23 -8.98
N GLU A 181 11.19 15.54 -7.95
CA GLU A 181 11.33 16.83 -7.26
C GLU A 181 12.66 16.92 -6.51
N HIS A 182 13.05 15.83 -5.83
CA HIS A 182 14.32 15.76 -5.11
C HIS A 182 15.51 16.00 -6.06
N ASN A 183 15.50 15.37 -7.24
CA ASN A 183 16.53 15.57 -8.26
C ASN A 183 16.53 16.98 -8.87
N THR A 184 15.35 17.60 -9.01
CA THR A 184 15.22 18.96 -9.56
C THR A 184 15.82 20.00 -8.61
N VAL A 185 15.56 19.86 -7.31
CA VAL A 185 16.17 20.72 -6.27
C VAL A 185 17.68 20.51 -6.21
N ALA A 186 18.16 19.26 -6.28
CA ALA A 186 19.59 18.97 -6.30
C ALA A 186 20.30 19.58 -7.52
N LEU A 187 19.67 19.53 -8.70
CA LEU A 187 20.21 20.15 -9.92
C LEU A 187 20.24 21.68 -9.82
N ALA A 188 19.18 22.29 -9.30
CA ALA A 188 19.12 23.75 -9.10
C ALA A 188 20.21 24.22 -8.13
N ASN A 189 20.39 23.53 -7.00
CA ASN A 189 21.45 23.83 -6.04
C ASN A 189 22.85 23.68 -6.66
N SER A 190 23.06 22.65 -7.46
CA SER A 190 24.34 22.43 -8.17
C SER A 190 24.63 23.53 -9.18
N LEU A 191 23.61 23.99 -9.93
CA LEU A 191 23.73 25.12 -10.86
C LEU A 191 24.06 26.42 -10.14
N ILE A 192 23.39 26.72 -9.02
CA ILE A 192 23.68 27.91 -8.21
C ILE A 192 25.11 27.84 -7.66
N ALA A 193 25.56 26.67 -7.20
CA ALA A 193 26.93 26.47 -6.74
C ALA A 193 27.95 26.77 -7.86
N ILE A 194 27.73 26.25 -9.07
CA ILE A 194 28.59 26.55 -10.23
C ILE A 194 28.62 28.05 -10.54
N ILE A 195 27.44 28.70 -10.62
CA ILE A 195 27.36 30.13 -10.91
C ILE A 195 28.05 30.95 -9.82
N SER A 196 27.87 30.59 -8.55
CA SER A 196 28.52 31.26 -7.43
C SER A 196 30.04 31.08 -7.44
N GLY A 197 30.54 29.89 -7.83
CA GLY A 197 31.96 29.62 -8.00
C GLY A 197 32.57 30.46 -9.14
N VAL A 198 31.90 30.56 -10.28
CA VAL A 198 32.34 31.41 -11.40
C VAL A 198 32.31 32.89 -11.01
N ALA A 199 31.27 33.34 -10.31
CA ALA A 199 31.18 34.71 -9.82
C ALA A 199 32.29 35.03 -8.81
N ALA A 200 32.60 34.11 -7.88
CA ALA A 200 33.70 34.26 -6.95
C ALA A 200 35.06 34.34 -7.67
N GLN A 201 35.27 33.51 -8.70
CA GLN A 201 36.47 33.53 -9.54
C GLN A 201 36.62 34.91 -10.23
N PHE A 202 35.54 35.42 -10.83
CA PHE A 202 35.53 36.72 -11.50
C PHE A 202 35.80 37.89 -10.55
N VAL A 203 35.24 37.84 -9.34
CA VAL A 203 35.47 38.85 -8.29
C VAL A 203 36.92 38.80 -7.81
N ALA A 204 37.49 37.62 -7.60
CA ALA A 204 38.88 37.44 -7.23
C ALA A 204 39.84 37.98 -8.30
N GLU A 205 39.54 37.76 -9.58
CA GLU A 205 40.34 38.30 -10.69
C GLU A 205 40.25 39.83 -10.84
N ARG A 206 39.09 40.44 -10.53
CA ARG A 206 38.88 41.88 -10.69
C ARG A 206 39.37 42.74 -9.53
N PHE A 207 39.32 42.23 -8.31
CA PHE A 207 39.68 43.01 -7.12
C PHE A 207 41.00 42.58 -6.47
N GLY A 208 41.57 41.45 -6.90
CA GLY A 208 42.76 40.87 -6.27
C GLY A 208 42.49 40.40 -4.85
N PHE A 209 43.26 39.42 -4.39
CA PHE A 209 43.17 38.94 -3.01
C PHE A 209 43.56 40.07 -2.04
N VAL A 210 42.62 40.51 -1.18
CA VAL A 210 42.93 41.22 0.07
C VAL A 210 43.02 40.20 1.19
#